data_AF-A9V2Z5-F1
#
_entry.id   AF-A9V2Z5-F1
#
_cell.length_a   1.000
_cell.length_b   1.000
_cell.length_c   1.000
_cell.angle_alpha   90.00
_cell.angle_beta   90.00
_cell.angle_gamma   90.00
#
_symmetry.space_group_name_H-M   'P 1'
#
loop_
_entity.id
_entity.type
_entity.pdbx_description
1 polymer ?
#
loop_
_entity_poly.entity_id
_entity_poly.type
_entity_poly.pdbx_seq_one_letter_code
_entity_poly.pdbx_strand_id
1 'polypeptide(L)'
;MEPPNHEDDEPLGPHLVWADAVTTIELYTNRQEVESGEGDVCYPEYTHQVFGETEKIYGYDNLRVRLLYGAGSLLTSLCIEYGQRVESDETGVEADNVEAAMLEWLPEEEPCLRGVEAFKAAVDQAEAKFTPPGIKQHEYHDHAGNTIEVYLGRPSDPSVHAYHQRAQTFTLWAIEAASYIDLEDDKWHMLYAFMRIPEGDGFRHALVGFVTLYTYYAYPANLRPRI
;
A
#
# COMPACT_ATOMS: atom_id res chain seq x y z
N MET A 1 -8.95 10.85 -3.78
CA MET A 1 -8.11 12.06 -3.85
C MET A 1 -8.06 12.51 -5.29
N GLU A 2 -7.83 13.79 -5.55
CA GLU A 2 -7.59 14.26 -6.93
C GLU A 2 -6.19 13.80 -7.39
N PRO A 3 -6.00 13.54 -8.70
CA PRO A 3 -4.67 13.26 -9.24
C PRO A 3 -3.72 14.44 -8.98
N PRO A 4 -2.42 14.20 -8.80
CA PRO A 4 -1.44 15.26 -8.61
C PRO A 4 -1.44 16.23 -9.81
N ASN A 5 -1.29 17.51 -9.52
CA ASN A 5 -1.30 18.57 -10.52
C ASN A 5 0.10 19.20 -10.64
N HIS A 6 0.71 19.03 -11.81
CA HIS A 6 2.03 19.57 -12.16
C HIS A 6 1.94 20.70 -13.21
N GLU A 7 0.80 21.39 -13.35
CA GLU A 7 0.63 22.48 -14.32
C GLU A 7 1.58 23.66 -14.09
N ASP A 8 2.01 23.89 -12.85
CA ASP A 8 2.93 24.97 -12.48
C ASP A 8 4.42 24.57 -12.52
N ASP A 9 4.72 23.28 -12.74
CA ASP A 9 6.08 22.76 -12.77
C ASP A 9 6.78 22.96 -14.13
N GLU A 10 8.11 22.87 -14.13
CA GLU A 10 8.87 22.91 -15.38
C GLU A 10 8.49 21.74 -16.30
N PRO A 11 8.30 21.99 -17.61
CA PRO A 11 7.94 20.94 -18.55
C PRO A 11 9.03 19.87 -18.59
N LEU A 12 8.60 18.62 -18.44
CA LEU A 12 9.52 17.49 -18.46
C LEU A 12 10.12 17.25 -19.86
N GLY A 13 11.33 16.70 -19.86
CA GLY A 13 11.97 16.23 -21.09
C GLY A 13 11.22 15.06 -21.73
N PRO A 14 11.59 14.67 -22.96
CA PRO A 14 10.97 13.53 -23.64
C PRO A 14 11.13 12.24 -22.82
N HIS A 15 10.07 11.43 -22.78
CA HIS A 15 10.01 10.15 -22.07
C HIS A 15 10.22 10.24 -20.54
N LEU A 16 10.14 11.44 -19.97
CA LEU A 16 10.22 11.65 -18.53
C LEU A 16 8.82 11.96 -17.99
N VAL A 17 8.43 11.29 -16.91
CA VAL A 17 7.13 11.48 -16.25
C VAL A 17 7.31 11.64 -14.76
N TRP A 18 6.42 12.39 -14.11
CA TRP A 18 6.33 12.47 -12.66
C TRP A 18 5.82 11.13 -12.11
N ALA A 19 6.49 10.61 -11.09
CA ALA A 19 6.25 9.27 -10.57
C ALA A 19 4.88 9.15 -9.88
N ASP A 20 4.48 10.16 -9.13
CA ASP A 20 3.18 10.29 -8.48
C ASP A 20 2.02 10.41 -9.48
N ALA A 21 2.23 11.09 -10.61
CA ALA A 21 1.24 11.23 -11.67
C ALA A 21 0.93 9.93 -12.40
N VAL A 22 1.86 8.97 -12.40
CA VAL A 22 1.69 7.66 -13.06
C VAL A 22 1.46 6.51 -12.09
N THR A 23 1.58 6.76 -10.79
CA THR A 23 1.44 5.73 -9.75
C THR A 23 0.08 5.83 -9.06
N THR A 24 -0.65 4.72 -9.02
CA THR A 24 -1.91 4.62 -8.26
C THR A 24 -1.85 3.51 -7.23
N ILE A 25 -2.52 3.74 -6.11
CA ILE A 25 -2.74 2.77 -5.05
C ILE A 25 -4.24 2.51 -5.01
N GLU A 26 -4.64 1.27 -5.21
CA GLU A 26 -6.03 0.90 -5.49
C GLU A 26 -6.47 -0.20 -4.53
N LEU A 27 -7.57 0.02 -3.80
CA LEU A 27 -8.13 -0.95 -2.87
C LEU A 27 -9.44 -1.51 -3.42
N TYR A 28 -9.57 -2.84 -3.36
CA TYR A 28 -10.72 -3.57 -3.88
C TYR A 28 -11.23 -4.59 -2.87
N THR A 29 -12.53 -4.58 -2.61
CA THR A 29 -13.17 -5.55 -1.71
C THR A 29 -13.50 -6.86 -2.41
N ASN A 30 -13.62 -6.86 -3.74
CA ASN A 30 -14.01 -8.02 -4.54
C ASN A 30 -13.60 -7.88 -6.01
N ARG A 31 -13.71 -8.97 -6.78
CA ARG A 31 -13.36 -9.00 -8.20
C ARG A 31 -14.23 -8.07 -9.06
N GLN A 32 -15.51 -7.92 -8.73
CA GLN A 32 -16.44 -7.11 -9.53
C GLN A 32 -16.01 -5.65 -9.56
N GLU A 33 -15.56 -5.10 -8.43
CA GLU A 33 -15.02 -3.73 -8.36
C GLU A 33 -13.77 -3.54 -9.24
N VAL A 34 -12.92 -4.57 -9.35
CA VAL A 34 -11.75 -4.55 -10.26
C VAL A 34 -12.20 -4.51 -11.73
N GLU A 35 -13.25 -5.24 -12.07
CA GLU A 35 -13.78 -5.30 -13.44
C GLU A 35 -14.57 -4.04 -13.83
N SER A 36 -15.30 -3.43 -12.89
CA SER A 36 -16.04 -2.18 -13.11
C SER A 36 -15.17 -0.93 -12.97
N GLY A 37 -14.00 -1.04 -12.32
CA GLY A 37 -13.13 0.10 -12.02
C GLY A 37 -13.66 0.96 -10.86
N GLU A 38 -14.49 0.38 -9.99
CA GLU A 38 -15.16 1.07 -8.87
C GLU A 38 -14.41 0.92 -7.53
N GLY A 39 -13.13 0.56 -7.57
CA GLY A 39 -12.29 0.52 -6.37
C GLY A 39 -11.94 1.89 -5.82
N ASP A 40 -11.45 1.92 -4.59
CA ASP A 40 -10.92 3.14 -3.98
C ASP A 40 -9.53 3.43 -4.54
N VAL A 41 -9.37 4.56 -5.24
CA VAL A 41 -8.11 4.97 -5.85
C VAL A 41 -7.53 6.17 -5.08
N CYS A 42 -6.27 6.04 -4.69
CA CYS A 42 -5.46 7.15 -4.18
C CYS A 42 -4.14 7.28 -4.95
N TYR A 43 -3.54 8.46 -4.78
CA TYR A 43 -2.28 8.85 -5.38
C TYR A 43 -1.25 9.04 -4.26
N PRO A 44 0.00 8.65 -4.48
CA PRO A 44 1.05 8.88 -3.49
C PRO A 44 1.30 10.38 -3.31
N GLU A 45 1.50 10.81 -2.08
CA GLU A 45 1.99 12.16 -1.73
C GLU A 45 3.51 12.23 -1.84
N TYR A 46 4.18 11.10 -1.62
CA TYR A 46 5.64 10.97 -1.71
C TYR A 46 6.00 9.75 -2.55
N THR A 47 7.00 9.90 -3.39
CA THR A 47 7.51 8.83 -4.26
C THR A 47 9.04 8.74 -4.27
N HIS A 48 9.72 9.72 -3.67
CA HIS A 48 11.17 9.83 -3.66
C HIS A 48 11.90 8.63 -3.03
N GLN A 49 11.28 7.94 -2.06
CA GLN A 49 11.87 6.75 -1.46
C GLN A 49 12.00 5.59 -2.46
N VAL A 50 11.09 5.53 -3.44
CA VAL A 50 11.01 4.44 -4.41
C VAL A 50 11.65 4.83 -5.74
N PHE A 51 11.40 6.05 -6.23
CA PHE A 51 11.88 6.53 -7.54
C PHE A 51 12.99 7.58 -7.45
N GLY A 52 13.57 7.76 -6.26
CA GLY A 52 14.66 8.70 -6.01
C GLY A 52 14.20 10.15 -5.85
N GLU A 53 15.11 10.99 -5.35
CA GLU A 53 14.88 12.39 -4.96
C GLU A 53 14.24 13.29 -6.03
N THR A 54 14.35 12.92 -7.31
CA THR A 54 13.75 13.71 -8.40
C THR A 54 12.29 13.37 -8.66
N GLU A 55 11.77 12.26 -8.11
CA GLU A 55 10.38 11.79 -8.27
C GLU A 55 9.95 11.68 -9.74
N LYS A 56 10.89 11.25 -10.59
CA LYS A 56 10.71 11.16 -12.03
C LYS A 56 11.12 9.79 -12.52
N ILE A 57 10.42 9.30 -13.53
CA ILE A 57 10.68 8.03 -14.18
C ILE A 57 10.96 8.31 -15.66
N TYR A 58 12.08 7.77 -16.15
CA TYR A 58 12.53 7.90 -17.52
C TYR A 58 12.30 6.63 -18.35
N GLY A 59 11.94 6.83 -19.62
CA GLY A 59 12.05 5.83 -20.68
C GLY A 59 10.75 5.11 -21.01
N TYR A 60 9.60 5.68 -20.67
CA TYR A 60 8.29 5.07 -20.91
C TYR A 60 7.27 6.06 -21.49
N ASP A 61 6.52 5.60 -22.48
CA ASP A 61 5.37 6.31 -23.02
C ASP A 61 4.08 5.77 -22.42
N ASN A 62 3.20 6.65 -21.97
CA ASN A 62 1.92 6.30 -21.32
C ASN A 62 2.09 5.31 -20.15
N LEU A 63 3.14 5.51 -19.33
CA LEU A 63 3.39 4.69 -18.16
C LEU A 63 2.23 4.77 -17.17
N ARG A 64 1.85 3.62 -16.64
CA ARG A 64 0.94 3.45 -15.50
C ARG A 64 1.51 2.40 -14.57
N VAL A 65 1.67 2.75 -13.31
CA VAL A 65 2.14 1.88 -12.25
C VAL A 65 1.01 1.75 -11.23
N ARG A 66 0.37 0.60 -11.15
CA ARG A 66 -0.78 0.40 -10.28
C ARG A 66 -0.42 -0.64 -9.22
N LEU A 67 -0.55 -0.26 -7.97
CA LEU A 67 -0.49 -1.14 -6.81
C LEU A 67 -1.91 -1.49 -6.36
N LEU A 68 -2.33 -2.71 -6.64
CA LEU A 68 -3.65 -3.20 -6.30
C LEU A 68 -3.57 -3.94 -4.97
N TYR A 69 -4.48 -3.63 -4.05
CA TYR A 69 -4.61 -4.25 -2.75
C TYR A 69 -6.01 -4.84 -2.56
N GLY A 70 -6.10 -6.02 -1.97
CA GLY A 70 -7.34 -6.45 -1.32
C GLY A 70 -7.66 -5.52 -0.15
N ALA A 71 -8.87 -4.98 -0.08
CA ALA A 71 -9.23 -3.93 0.87
C ALA A 71 -9.01 -4.35 2.33
N GLY A 72 -9.30 -5.60 2.67
CA GLY A 72 -9.02 -6.18 3.98
C GLY A 72 -7.66 -6.85 4.05
N SER A 73 -7.46 -7.86 3.21
CA SER A 73 -6.31 -8.79 3.24
C SER A 73 -4.97 -8.15 2.88
N LEU A 74 -5.02 -7.01 2.19
CA LEU A 74 -3.89 -6.36 1.54
C LEU A 74 -3.16 -7.27 0.56
N LEU A 75 -3.80 -8.33 0.02
CA LEU A 75 -3.24 -9.10 -1.09
C LEU A 75 -2.74 -8.12 -2.15
N THR A 76 -1.45 -8.16 -2.47
CA THR A 76 -0.83 -7.11 -3.29
C THR A 76 -0.58 -7.60 -4.71
N SER A 77 -0.86 -6.78 -5.71
CA SER A 77 -0.46 -6.99 -7.09
C SER A 77 0.18 -5.74 -7.67
N LEU A 78 1.34 -5.90 -8.30
CA LEU A 78 2.01 -4.86 -9.06
C LEU A 78 1.64 -4.98 -10.54
N CYS A 79 1.09 -3.91 -11.11
CA CYS A 79 0.69 -3.82 -12.51
C CYS A 79 1.42 -2.65 -13.16
N ILE A 80 2.32 -2.94 -14.09
CA ILE A 80 3.06 -1.93 -14.85
C ILE A 80 2.60 -2.03 -16.30
N GLU A 81 2.02 -0.96 -16.82
CA GLU A 81 1.51 -0.86 -18.18
C GLU A 81 2.17 0.34 -18.87
N TYR A 82 2.63 0.17 -20.11
CA TYR A 82 3.21 1.25 -20.91
C TYR A 82 3.00 0.95 -22.40
N GLY A 83 2.98 1.99 -23.23
CA GLY A 83 2.85 1.87 -24.67
C GLY A 83 4.16 1.47 -25.34
N GLN A 84 5.22 2.24 -25.06
CA GLN A 84 6.57 1.99 -25.57
C GLN A 84 7.58 2.18 -24.44
N ARG A 85 8.67 1.40 -24.48
CA ARG A 85 9.84 1.56 -23.64
C ARG A 85 11.00 1.99 -24.52
N VAL A 86 11.72 3.03 -24.12
CA VAL A 86 12.90 3.53 -24.84
C VAL A 86 13.98 2.45 -24.84
N GLU A 87 14.55 2.19 -26.03
CA GLU A 87 15.71 1.30 -26.16
C GLU A 87 16.99 2.11 -25.97
N SER A 88 17.95 1.56 -25.21
CA SER A 88 19.22 2.22 -24.89
C SER A 88 20.00 2.66 -26.13
N ASP A 89 19.86 1.92 -27.23
CA ASP A 89 20.59 2.16 -28.47
C ASP A 89 20.12 3.44 -29.19
N GLU A 90 18.91 3.93 -28.89
CA GLU A 90 18.32 5.11 -29.53
C GLU A 90 18.74 6.42 -28.83
N THR A 91 18.86 6.42 -27.50
CA THR A 91 19.10 7.62 -26.69
C THR A 91 20.44 7.61 -25.96
N GLY A 92 21.09 6.44 -25.85
CA GLY A 92 22.29 6.23 -25.05
C GLY A 92 22.04 6.14 -23.54
N VAL A 93 20.77 6.12 -23.11
CA VAL A 93 20.36 6.03 -21.69
C VAL A 93 19.33 4.90 -21.54
N GLU A 94 19.52 4.04 -20.54
CA GLU A 94 18.56 2.96 -20.24
C GLU A 94 17.30 3.52 -19.56
N ALA A 95 16.14 2.97 -19.91
CA ALA A 95 14.89 3.23 -19.21
C ALA A 95 14.91 2.67 -17.78
N ASP A 96 14.37 3.44 -16.83
CA ASP A 96 14.40 3.11 -15.40
C ASP A 96 13.72 1.77 -15.12
N ASN A 97 14.28 0.94 -14.24
CA ASN A 97 13.68 -0.33 -13.89
C ASN A 97 12.60 -0.16 -12.81
N VAL A 98 11.41 0.29 -13.24
CA VAL A 98 10.24 0.54 -12.37
C VAL A 98 9.88 -0.71 -11.55
N GLU A 99 9.93 -1.89 -12.15
CA GLU A 99 9.60 -3.12 -11.42
C GLU A 99 10.60 -3.38 -10.29
N ALA A 100 11.90 -3.31 -10.57
CA ALA A 100 12.92 -3.51 -9.53
C ALA A 100 12.82 -2.48 -8.40
N ALA A 101 12.61 -1.20 -8.75
CA ALA A 101 12.43 -0.13 -7.77
C ALA A 101 11.26 -0.42 -6.82
N MET A 102 10.12 -0.87 -7.36
CA MET A 102 8.95 -1.22 -6.55
C MET A 102 9.20 -2.46 -5.69
N LEU A 103 9.84 -3.49 -6.25
CA LEU A 103 10.04 -4.77 -5.57
C LEU A 103 11.01 -4.72 -4.40
N GLU A 104 11.92 -3.76 -4.36
CA GLU A 104 12.79 -3.51 -3.20
C GLU A 104 11.99 -3.18 -1.94
N TRP A 105 10.79 -2.61 -2.10
CA TRP A 105 9.97 -2.13 -1.00
C TRP A 105 8.76 -3.01 -0.68
N LEU A 106 8.41 -3.93 -1.58
CA LEU A 106 7.30 -4.88 -1.37
C LEU A 106 7.76 -6.08 -0.53
N PRO A 107 6.83 -6.80 0.14
CA PRO A 107 7.18 -7.93 0.98
C PRO A 107 7.99 -9.00 0.24
N GLU A 108 9.16 -9.36 0.77
CA GLU A 108 9.98 -10.45 0.23
C GLU A 108 9.39 -11.84 0.54
N GLU A 109 8.83 -12.02 1.75
CA GLU A 109 8.32 -13.30 2.23
C GLU A 109 7.05 -13.76 1.50
N GLU A 110 6.22 -12.81 1.09
CA GLU A 110 5.00 -13.05 0.32
C GLU A 110 5.09 -12.27 -1.00
N PRO A 111 5.64 -12.90 -2.06
CA PRO A 111 5.77 -12.25 -3.35
C PRO A 111 4.43 -11.72 -3.82
N CYS A 112 4.37 -10.43 -4.15
CA CYS A 112 3.17 -9.85 -4.72
C CYS A 112 2.84 -10.47 -6.08
N LEU A 113 1.56 -10.42 -6.46
CA LEU A 113 1.09 -10.85 -7.78
C LEU A 113 1.59 -9.89 -8.87
N ARG A 114 1.46 -10.32 -10.14
CA ARG A 114 1.78 -9.51 -11.31
C ARG A 114 0.57 -9.39 -12.21
N GLY A 115 0.17 -8.15 -12.48
CA GLY A 115 -0.91 -7.84 -13.39
C GLY A 115 -2.31 -8.05 -12.83
N VAL A 116 -3.27 -7.40 -13.48
CA VAL A 116 -4.66 -7.31 -13.01
C VAL A 116 -5.36 -8.68 -13.03
N GLU A 117 -5.06 -9.54 -14.00
CA GLU A 117 -5.72 -10.83 -14.14
C GLU A 117 -5.37 -11.82 -13.02
N ALA A 118 -4.11 -11.81 -12.56
CA ALA A 118 -3.71 -12.61 -11.40
C ALA A 118 -4.43 -12.13 -10.13
N PHE A 119 -4.55 -10.81 -9.97
CA PHE A 119 -5.28 -10.21 -8.85
C PHE A 119 -6.77 -10.58 -8.86
N LYS A 120 -7.46 -10.41 -10.00
CA LYS A 120 -8.88 -10.79 -10.17
C LYS A 120 -9.14 -12.25 -9.83
N ALA A 121 -8.20 -13.14 -10.15
CA ALA A 121 -8.33 -14.56 -9.86
C ALA A 121 -8.22 -14.91 -8.37
N ALA A 122 -7.61 -14.03 -7.56
CA ALA A 122 -7.26 -14.31 -6.16
C ALA A 122 -8.03 -13.46 -5.14
N VAL A 123 -8.42 -12.23 -5.47
CA VAL A 123 -8.96 -11.24 -4.52
C VAL A 123 -10.20 -11.73 -3.78
N ASP A 124 -11.16 -12.35 -4.46
CA ASP A 124 -12.39 -12.85 -3.80
C ASP A 124 -12.10 -13.89 -2.72
N GLN A 125 -11.16 -14.79 -3.00
CA GLN A 125 -10.77 -15.82 -2.04
C GLN A 125 -9.98 -15.24 -0.87
N ALA A 126 -9.09 -14.28 -1.14
CA ALA A 126 -8.28 -13.63 -0.12
C ALA A 126 -9.18 -12.84 0.85
N GLU A 127 -10.09 -12.02 0.31
CA GLU A 127 -10.99 -11.18 1.10
C GLU A 127 -12.02 -12.02 1.87
N ALA A 128 -12.56 -13.10 1.28
CA ALA A 128 -13.51 -13.98 1.98
C ALA A 128 -12.88 -14.78 3.13
N LYS A 129 -11.57 -15.06 3.08
CA LYS A 129 -10.83 -15.76 4.14
C LYS A 129 -10.20 -14.81 5.16
N PHE A 130 -10.14 -13.52 4.84
CA PHE A 130 -9.45 -12.56 5.65
C PHE A 130 -10.16 -12.37 6.99
N THR A 131 -9.35 -12.32 8.04
CA THR A 131 -9.77 -11.88 9.36
C THR A 131 -8.74 -10.89 9.88
N PRO A 132 -9.15 -9.78 10.52
CA PRO A 132 -8.22 -8.81 11.08
C PRO A 132 -7.22 -9.47 12.04
N PRO A 133 -5.91 -9.21 11.88
CA PRO A 133 -4.89 -9.80 12.73
C PRO A 133 -4.87 -9.15 14.13
N GLY A 134 -4.43 -9.92 15.13
CA GLY A 134 -4.35 -9.49 16.52
C GLY A 134 -5.66 -9.60 17.29
N ILE A 135 -5.77 -8.85 18.40
CA ILE A 135 -6.88 -8.94 19.35
C ILE A 135 -7.73 -7.69 19.25
N LYS A 136 -9.02 -7.86 18.97
CA LYS A 136 -10.00 -6.77 18.96
C LYS A 136 -10.03 -6.07 20.32
N GLN A 137 -9.77 -4.77 20.32
CA GLN A 137 -9.80 -3.91 21.50
C GLN A 137 -11.08 -3.10 21.59
N HIS A 138 -11.60 -2.66 20.45
CA HIS A 138 -12.74 -1.73 20.41
C HIS A 138 -13.61 -1.93 19.18
N GLU A 139 -14.86 -1.49 19.28
CA GLU A 139 -15.83 -1.39 18.18
C GLU A 139 -16.63 -0.10 18.38
N TYR A 140 -16.84 0.66 17.31
CA TYR A 140 -17.66 1.86 17.30
C TYR A 140 -18.34 2.05 15.95
N HIS A 141 -19.27 3.00 15.89
CA HIS A 141 -19.89 3.42 14.64
C HIS A 141 -19.42 4.82 14.26
N ASP A 142 -19.06 5.03 12.99
CA ASP A 142 -18.74 6.37 12.49
C ASP A 142 -20.02 7.22 12.30
N HIS A 143 -19.87 8.44 11.80
CA HIS A 143 -21.01 9.35 11.59
C HIS A 143 -21.94 8.90 10.46
N ALA A 144 -21.47 8.05 9.55
CA ALA A 144 -22.26 7.44 8.49
C ALA A 144 -22.95 6.13 8.92
N GLY A 145 -22.66 5.64 10.14
CA GLY A 145 -23.21 4.41 10.69
C GLY A 145 -22.40 3.16 10.36
N ASN A 146 -21.24 3.29 9.71
CA ASN A 146 -20.37 2.17 9.42
C ASN A 146 -19.78 1.60 10.71
N THR A 147 -19.67 0.26 10.81
CA THR A 147 -19.05 -0.39 11.97
C THR A 147 -17.54 -0.40 11.79
N ILE A 148 -16.82 0.20 12.73
CA ILE A 148 -15.36 0.20 12.78
C ILE A 148 -14.88 -0.65 13.95
N GLU A 149 -13.93 -1.54 13.69
CA GLU A 149 -13.30 -2.42 14.66
C GLU A 149 -11.81 -2.10 14.77
N VAL A 150 -11.30 -2.00 16.01
CA VAL A 150 -9.88 -1.71 16.28
C VAL A 150 -9.21 -2.95 16.87
N TYR A 151 -8.10 -3.36 16.29
CA TYR A 151 -7.31 -4.53 16.66
C TYR A 151 -5.91 -4.13 17.10
N LEU A 152 -5.41 -4.75 18.17
CA LEU A 152 -4.05 -4.59 18.65
C LEU A 152 -3.27 -5.88 18.42
N GLY A 153 -2.15 -5.76 17.72
CA GLY A 153 -1.21 -6.83 17.44
C GLY A 153 0.20 -6.52 17.91
N ARG A 154 1.06 -7.54 17.87
CA ARG A 154 2.50 -7.44 18.03
C ARG A 154 3.20 -8.19 16.89
N PRO A 155 4.40 -7.78 16.46
CA PRO A 155 5.14 -8.46 15.40
C PRO A 155 5.38 -9.95 15.68
N SER A 156 5.50 -10.35 16.95
CA SER A 156 5.70 -11.75 17.34
C SER A 156 4.54 -12.68 16.97
N ASP A 157 3.36 -12.14 16.67
CA ASP A 157 2.24 -12.90 16.09
C ASP A 157 2.45 -13.02 14.57
N PRO A 158 2.60 -14.23 14.01
CA PRO A 158 2.86 -14.41 12.58
C PRO A 158 1.80 -13.77 11.67
N SER A 159 0.54 -13.71 12.11
CA SER A 159 -0.53 -13.07 11.34
C SER A 159 -0.38 -11.55 11.29
N VAL A 160 0.08 -10.95 12.39
CA VAL A 160 0.37 -9.51 12.47
C VAL A 160 1.64 -9.18 11.69
N HIS A 161 2.67 -10.03 11.78
CA HIS A 161 3.92 -9.88 11.03
C HIS A 161 3.68 -9.81 9.53
N ALA A 162 3.08 -10.87 8.96
CA ALA A 162 2.81 -10.98 7.53
C ALA A 162 1.88 -9.86 7.04
N TYR A 163 0.88 -9.50 7.83
CA TYR A 163 -0.01 -8.40 7.50
C TYR A 163 0.71 -7.05 7.50
N HIS A 164 1.57 -6.80 8.50
CA HIS A 164 2.28 -5.53 8.60
C HIS A 164 3.29 -5.33 7.46
N GLN A 165 3.93 -6.40 6.99
CA GLN A 165 4.82 -6.31 5.82
C GLN A 165 4.10 -5.72 4.60
N ARG A 166 2.80 -6.03 4.41
CA ARG A 166 1.96 -5.45 3.37
C ARG A 166 1.45 -4.06 3.74
N ALA A 167 1.08 -3.83 5.00
CA ALA A 167 0.53 -2.55 5.44
C ALA A 167 1.59 -1.43 5.48
N GLN A 168 2.83 -1.73 5.80
CA GLN A 168 3.88 -0.70 5.89
C GLN A 168 4.20 -0.05 4.55
N THR A 169 3.89 -0.69 3.41
CA THR A 169 4.10 -0.08 2.08
C THR A 169 3.34 1.24 1.94
N PHE A 170 2.19 1.39 2.62
CA PHE A 170 1.43 2.64 2.63
C PHE A 170 2.19 3.81 3.23
N THR A 171 3.17 3.58 4.12
CA THR A 171 3.95 4.68 4.72
C THR A 171 4.85 5.35 3.70
N LEU A 172 5.36 4.61 2.70
CA LEU A 172 6.23 5.15 1.64
C LEU A 172 5.53 6.26 0.86
N TRP A 173 4.21 6.10 0.68
CA TRP A 173 3.39 6.96 -0.16
C TRP A 173 2.80 8.15 0.58
N ALA A 174 2.73 8.09 1.92
CA ALA A 174 1.96 9.03 2.73
C ALA A 174 2.78 9.72 3.84
N ILE A 175 4.03 9.30 4.08
CA ILE A 175 4.88 9.85 5.13
C ILE A 175 6.27 10.14 4.55
N GLU A 176 6.62 11.42 4.45
CA GLU A 176 7.86 11.93 3.83
C GLU A 176 9.12 11.17 4.27
N ALA A 177 9.33 11.01 5.58
CA ALA A 177 10.52 10.38 6.14
C ALA A 177 10.24 8.99 6.72
N ALA A 178 9.35 8.22 6.08
CA ALA A 178 9.06 6.85 6.51
C ALA A 178 10.30 5.96 6.49
N SER A 179 10.38 5.03 7.43
CA SER A 179 11.29 3.89 7.39
C SER A 179 10.56 2.69 7.96
N TYR A 180 10.75 1.52 7.36
CA TYR A 180 10.21 0.28 7.90
C TYR A 180 10.76 0.01 9.30
N ILE A 181 9.90 -0.52 10.16
CA ILE A 181 10.24 -0.85 11.54
C ILE A 181 10.90 -2.23 11.62
N ASP A 182 11.69 -2.44 12.66
CA ASP A 182 12.25 -3.77 12.96
C ASP A 182 11.17 -4.67 13.58
N LEU A 183 10.67 -5.61 12.77
CA LEU A 183 9.63 -6.56 13.18
C LEU A 183 10.14 -7.66 14.13
N GLU A 184 11.45 -7.74 14.38
CA GLU A 184 12.01 -8.62 15.41
C GLU A 184 12.03 -7.97 16.81
N ASP A 185 11.82 -6.65 16.92
CA ASP A 185 11.75 -5.94 18.21
C ASP A 185 10.33 -6.02 18.81
N ASP A 186 10.22 -6.77 19.91
CA ASP A 186 8.95 -7.05 20.62
C ASP A 186 8.33 -5.84 21.34
N LYS A 187 9.02 -4.69 21.36
CA LYS A 187 8.51 -3.43 21.91
C LYS A 187 7.57 -2.71 20.96
N TRP A 188 7.51 -3.12 19.70
CA TRP A 188 6.54 -2.61 18.73
C TRP A 188 5.14 -3.18 18.98
N HIS A 189 4.17 -2.32 18.79
CA HIS A 189 2.75 -2.61 18.81
C HIS A 189 2.11 -2.03 17.55
N MET A 190 1.15 -2.76 16.97
CA MET A 190 0.39 -2.28 15.82
C MET A 190 -1.08 -2.20 16.20
N LEU A 191 -1.69 -1.03 15.99
CA LEU A 191 -3.12 -0.85 16.03
C LEU A 191 -3.64 -0.76 14.60
N TYR A 192 -4.62 -1.59 14.26
CA TYR A 192 -5.31 -1.57 12.97
C TYR A 192 -6.76 -1.19 13.17
N ALA A 193 -7.30 -0.33 12.32
CA ALA A 193 -8.72 -0.04 12.24
C ALA A 193 -9.30 -0.64 10.96
N PHE A 194 -10.37 -1.41 11.09
CA PHE A 194 -11.07 -2.04 9.97
C PHE A 194 -12.53 -1.62 9.95
N MET A 195 -13.06 -1.31 8.77
CA MET A 195 -14.48 -1.11 8.53
C MET A 195 -15.12 -2.44 8.12
N ARG A 196 -16.30 -2.75 8.66
CA ARG A 196 -17.12 -3.86 8.14
C ARG A 196 -17.89 -3.41 6.91
N ILE A 197 -17.70 -4.11 5.80
CA ILE A 197 -18.42 -3.92 4.55
C ILE A 197 -19.47 -5.03 4.44
N PRO A 198 -20.78 -4.72 4.55
CA PRO A 198 -21.83 -5.72 4.47
C PRO A 198 -21.80 -6.48 3.13
N GLU A 199 -21.90 -7.80 3.18
CA GLU A 199 -21.96 -8.66 1.99
C GLU A 199 -22.92 -9.83 2.23
N GLY A 200 -24.10 -9.78 1.59
CA GLY A 200 -25.16 -10.78 1.81
C GLY A 200 -25.56 -10.87 3.28
N ASP A 201 -25.48 -12.07 3.86
CA ASP A 201 -25.76 -12.33 5.28
C ASP A 201 -24.54 -12.11 6.20
N GLY A 202 -23.39 -11.73 5.63
CA GLY A 202 -22.12 -11.54 6.34
C GLY A 202 -21.52 -10.15 6.10
N PHE A 203 -20.21 -10.06 6.28
CA PHE A 203 -19.43 -8.86 5.99
C PHE A 203 -17.99 -9.23 5.65
N ARG A 204 -17.34 -8.36 4.89
CA ARG A 204 -15.89 -8.31 4.70
C ARG A 204 -15.30 -7.20 5.57
N HIS A 205 -13.99 -7.16 5.66
CA HIS A 205 -13.26 -6.08 6.31
C HIS A 205 -12.52 -5.25 5.26
N ALA A 206 -12.49 -3.95 5.45
CA ALA A 206 -11.63 -3.04 4.70
C ALA A 206 -10.74 -2.29 5.69
N LEU A 207 -9.43 -2.22 5.43
CA LEU A 207 -8.50 -1.44 6.24
C LEU A 207 -8.84 0.04 6.12
N VAL A 208 -9.00 0.71 7.26
CA VAL A 208 -9.17 2.17 7.34
C VAL A 208 -7.82 2.84 7.58
N GLY A 209 -6.93 2.19 8.33
CA GLY A 209 -5.59 2.66 8.61
C GLY A 209 -4.95 1.92 9.78
N PHE A 210 -3.70 2.27 10.08
CA PHE A 210 -2.98 1.68 11.19
C PHE A 210 -2.07 2.68 11.88
N VAL A 211 -1.63 2.32 13.09
CA VAL A 211 -0.68 3.08 13.89
C VAL A 211 0.35 2.10 14.46
N THR A 212 1.63 2.43 14.36
CA THR A 212 2.70 1.74 15.07
C THR A 212 3.01 2.47 16.38
N LEU A 213 3.27 1.73 17.45
CA LEU A 213 3.67 2.30 18.73
C LEU A 213 4.91 1.58 19.25
N TYR A 214 5.93 2.34 19.64
CA TYR A 214 7.11 1.80 20.30
C TYR A 214 7.07 2.05 21.80
N THR A 215 7.32 1.01 22.59
CA THR A 215 7.34 1.11 24.05
C THR A 215 8.75 1.36 24.59
N TYR A 216 9.07 2.63 24.89
CA TYR A 216 10.35 2.99 25.48
C TYR A 216 10.38 2.70 26.99
N TYR A 217 11.46 2.11 27.47
CA TYR A 217 11.72 2.02 28.90
C TYR A 217 12.02 3.41 29.48
N ALA A 218 11.30 3.75 30.56
CA ALA A 218 11.47 4.98 31.32
C ALA A 218 11.86 4.63 32.76
N TYR A 219 13.12 4.89 33.10
CA TYR A 219 13.67 4.60 34.44
C TYR A 219 12.80 5.18 35.57
N PRO A 220 12.65 4.47 36.71
CA PRO A 220 13.25 3.17 37.04
C PRO A 220 12.40 1.94 36.65
N ALA A 221 11.11 2.11 36.34
CA ALA A 221 10.21 0.97 36.11
C ALA A 221 8.96 1.35 35.31
N ASN A 222 9.02 2.42 34.52
CA ASN A 222 7.90 2.87 33.71
C ASN A 222 8.12 2.51 32.23
N LEU A 223 7.04 2.47 31.49
CA LEU A 223 7.05 2.39 30.03
C LEU A 223 6.41 3.65 29.47
N ARG A 224 6.95 4.16 28.37
CA ARG A 224 6.45 5.32 27.65
C ARG A 224 6.21 4.92 26.19
N PRO A 225 4.95 4.60 25.81
CA PRO A 225 4.58 4.42 24.43
C PRO A 225 4.82 5.72 23.64
N ARG A 226 5.31 5.60 22.42
CA ARG A 226 5.36 6.67 21.42
C ARG A 226 4.75 6.17 20.12
N ILE A 227 3.96 7.04 19.50
CA ILE A 227 3.53 6.92 18.11
C ILE A 227 4.64 7.54 17.27
#